data_AF-A0AAE1VPH3-F1
#
_entry.id   AF-A0AAE1VPH3-F1
#
_cell.length_a   1.000
_cell.length_b   1.000
_cell.length_c   1.000
_cell.angle_alpha   90.00
_cell.angle_beta   90.00
_cell.angle_gamma   90.00
#
_symmetry.space_group_name_H-M   'P 1'
#
loop_
_entity.id
_entity.type
_entity.pdbx_description
1 polymer ?
#
loop_
_entity_poly.entity_id
_entity_poly.type
_entity_poly.pdbx_seq_one_letter_code
_entity_poly.pdbx_strand_id
1 'polypeptide(L)'
;MDFEIYGFLFTLILFFSINGATLQQNSTTSPQINSNSVLVALLDSHYTELSELVEKALLLQTLEEAVTKHNITIFAPKNEALERDLDPEFKRFLLEPGNLKSLQSLLLFHMIPNRFQSKNWPKNEQKTRRRSTLCPGEEQIYVFQKSGEKMVSISKIIHPDDIIKPDGIIHGIERVLIPKSVQQDFNTRRSLRSISAVIPQGAPEVDPRTNRLKKKSANPVPAGAPPVLPIYSAMAPGPSLAPAPAPGPGGPHHHFDGETQVKDFIQTLLHYGGYNELADILVNLTSLATEMGRLVSEGYVLTVLAPNDEAMAKLTTDQLSEPGAPEQIMYYHIIPEYQTEESMYNSVRRFGKVKYDTLRLPHKVVAEEADGSVKFGFDEGSAYLVDPDIYTDGRISVQGIDGVLFPVEEIKVAPKAAPVVTKPRRGKLMEVACSMLGC
;
A
#
# COMPACT_ATOMS: atom_id res chain seq x y z
N MET A 1 45.28 -41.11 -79.27
CA MET A 1 45.04 -40.13 -80.33
C MET A 1 43.60 -39.67 -80.10
N ASP A 2 43.41 -38.82 -79.10
CA ASP A 2 43.38 -37.34 -79.23
C ASP A 2 42.10 -36.91 -79.96
N PHE A 3 41.34 -35.89 -79.62
CA PHE A 3 41.08 -35.03 -78.46
C PHE A 3 39.80 -34.26 -78.89
N GLU A 4 39.12 -33.58 -77.96
CA GLU A 4 38.11 -32.52 -78.23
C GLU A 4 36.67 -32.93 -78.60
N ILE A 5 35.59 -32.22 -78.19
CA ILE A 5 35.32 -31.12 -77.24
C ILE A 5 33.77 -31.06 -77.11
N TYR A 6 33.29 -30.83 -75.89
CA TYR A 6 32.05 -30.17 -75.42
C TYR A 6 30.67 -30.40 -76.06
N GLY A 7 29.69 -30.63 -75.17
CA GLY A 7 28.33 -30.10 -75.37
C GLY A 7 27.24 -30.77 -74.55
N PHE A 8 26.95 -30.19 -73.37
CA PHE A 8 25.60 -29.98 -72.80
C PHE A 8 24.57 -31.14 -72.85
N LEU A 9 24.21 -31.74 -71.70
CA LEU A 9 22.86 -31.67 -71.13
C LEU A 9 22.77 -32.45 -69.80
N PHE A 10 22.10 -31.81 -68.86
CA PHE A 10 21.82 -32.15 -67.48
C PHE A 10 20.94 -33.41 -67.32
N THR A 11 21.21 -34.28 -66.34
CA THR A 11 20.25 -34.73 -65.29
C THR A 11 20.70 -36.01 -64.58
N LEU A 12 20.26 -36.10 -63.31
CA LEU A 12 20.10 -37.29 -62.47
C LEU A 12 21.24 -37.64 -61.51
N ILE A 13 21.17 -37.13 -60.27
CA ILE A 13 21.61 -37.91 -59.11
C ILE A 13 20.53 -37.85 -58.02
N LEU A 14 20.05 -39.05 -57.71
CA LEU A 14 19.06 -39.40 -56.71
C LEU A 14 19.60 -39.26 -55.27
N PHE A 15 18.65 -38.88 -54.42
CA PHE A 15 18.56 -39.00 -52.96
C PHE A 15 19.40 -40.10 -52.29
N PHE A 16 20.07 -39.72 -51.19
CA PHE A 16 20.18 -40.56 -50.00
C PHE A 16 20.08 -39.72 -48.72
N SER A 17 19.19 -40.16 -47.83
CA SER A 17 18.81 -39.55 -46.56
C SER A 17 19.92 -39.56 -45.51
N ILE A 18 20.02 -38.50 -44.72
CA ILE A 18 20.63 -38.53 -43.38
C ILE A 18 19.68 -37.82 -42.42
N ASN A 19 19.26 -38.55 -41.39
CA ASN A 19 18.39 -38.06 -40.31
C ASN A 19 19.15 -37.02 -39.45
N GLY A 20 18.63 -35.79 -39.41
CA GLY A 20 18.99 -34.78 -38.41
C GLY A 20 17.80 -34.54 -37.49
N ALA A 21 17.93 -34.93 -36.23
CA ALA A 21 16.94 -34.64 -35.18
C ALA A 21 16.81 -33.12 -35.01
N THR A 22 15.63 -32.59 -35.31
CA THR A 22 15.28 -31.19 -35.04
C THR A 22 15.08 -30.99 -33.55
N LEU A 23 16.03 -30.32 -32.90
CA LEU A 23 15.82 -29.70 -31.59
C LEU A 23 14.80 -28.58 -31.77
N GLN A 24 13.55 -28.89 -31.44
CA GLN A 24 12.48 -27.92 -31.29
C GLN A 24 12.80 -27.07 -30.06
N GLN A 25 13.43 -25.91 -30.27
CA GLN A 25 13.49 -24.87 -29.24
C GLN A 25 12.05 -24.42 -28.98
N ASN A 26 11.43 -24.98 -27.95
CA ASN A 26 10.36 -24.31 -27.23
C ASN A 26 10.96 -23.02 -26.68
N SER A 27 10.76 -21.92 -27.39
CA SER A 27 10.95 -20.60 -26.85
C SER A 27 9.93 -20.40 -25.73
N THR A 28 10.33 -20.74 -24.52
CA THR A 28 9.76 -20.18 -23.30
C THR A 28 9.89 -18.67 -23.41
N THR A 29 8.80 -18.02 -23.78
CA THR A 29 8.66 -16.56 -23.74
C THR A 29 8.81 -16.12 -22.30
N SER A 30 10.02 -15.68 -21.95
CA SER A 30 10.19 -14.63 -20.95
C SER A 30 9.30 -13.44 -21.35
N PRO A 31 8.75 -12.67 -20.40
CA PRO A 31 8.03 -11.45 -20.74
C PRO A 31 9.02 -10.50 -21.41
N GLN A 32 8.97 -10.47 -22.73
CA GLN A 32 9.83 -9.63 -23.54
C GLN A 32 9.33 -8.20 -23.33
N ILE A 33 10.07 -7.42 -22.53
CA ILE A 33 9.77 -6.01 -22.26
C ILE A 33 9.84 -5.28 -23.61
N ASN A 34 8.70 -5.11 -24.25
CA ASN A 34 8.61 -4.34 -25.48
C ASN A 34 8.82 -2.86 -25.12
N SER A 35 9.96 -2.28 -25.50
CA SER A 35 10.26 -0.85 -25.32
C SER A 35 9.26 0.09 -26.02
N ASN A 36 8.36 -0.48 -26.83
CA ASN A 36 7.27 0.22 -27.50
C ASN A 36 5.94 0.16 -26.73
N SER A 37 5.89 -0.48 -25.56
CA SER A 37 4.69 -0.58 -24.73
C SER A 37 4.30 0.78 -24.13
N VAL A 38 2.98 1.03 -24.05
CA VAL A 38 2.43 2.20 -23.37
C VAL A 38 2.70 2.20 -21.87
N LEU A 39 2.83 1.01 -21.24
CA LEU A 39 3.08 0.88 -19.81
C LEU A 39 4.51 1.28 -19.46
N VAL A 40 5.50 0.81 -20.25
CA VAL A 40 6.90 1.25 -20.12
C VAL A 40 6.98 2.76 -20.33
N ALA A 41 6.26 3.29 -21.32
CA ALA A 41 6.22 4.72 -21.56
C ALA A 41 5.56 5.52 -20.42
N LEU A 42 4.64 4.92 -19.65
CA LEU A 42 4.06 5.54 -18.46
C LEU A 42 5.08 5.60 -17.32
N LEU A 43 5.80 4.51 -17.07
CA LEU A 43 6.82 4.43 -16.01
C LEU A 43 7.99 5.39 -16.25
N ASP A 44 8.37 5.61 -17.51
CA ASP A 44 9.45 6.55 -17.89
C ASP A 44 8.98 8.01 -18.05
N SER A 45 7.68 8.29 -17.87
CA SER A 45 7.10 9.62 -18.13
C SER A 45 7.18 10.58 -16.95
N HIS A 46 6.74 11.82 -17.15
CA HIS A 46 6.59 12.83 -16.09
C HIS A 46 5.43 12.56 -15.12
N TYR A 47 4.61 11.53 -15.34
CA TYR A 47 3.50 11.13 -14.46
C TYR A 47 3.98 10.21 -13.31
N THR A 48 5.03 10.63 -12.60
CA THR A 48 5.75 9.83 -11.61
C THR A 48 4.86 9.32 -10.47
N GLU A 49 3.95 10.17 -9.98
CA GLU A 49 3.03 9.80 -8.89
C GLU A 49 2.06 8.69 -9.32
N LEU A 50 1.60 8.70 -10.57
CA LEU A 50 0.72 7.65 -11.08
C LEU A 50 1.46 6.33 -11.24
N SER A 51 2.69 6.36 -11.77
CA SER A 51 3.52 5.14 -11.90
C SER A 51 3.79 4.50 -10.53
N GLU A 52 4.12 5.30 -9.51
CA GLU A 52 4.32 4.78 -8.15
C GLU A 52 3.06 4.13 -7.59
N LEU A 53 1.87 4.72 -7.83
CA LEU A 53 0.62 4.09 -7.40
C LEU A 53 0.31 2.79 -8.14
N VAL A 54 0.64 2.70 -9.43
CA VAL A 54 0.46 1.47 -10.22
C VAL A 54 1.34 0.34 -9.71
N GLU A 55 2.59 0.64 -9.32
CA GLU A 55 3.50 -0.31 -8.67
C GLU A 55 2.94 -0.76 -7.31
N LYS A 56 2.56 0.19 -6.46
CA LYS A 56 1.99 -0.10 -5.12
C LYS A 56 0.66 -0.87 -5.18
N ALA A 57 -0.10 -0.71 -6.25
CA ALA A 57 -1.37 -1.41 -6.46
C ALA A 57 -1.20 -2.83 -7.03
N LEU A 58 0.04 -3.27 -7.30
CA LEU A 58 0.35 -4.58 -7.90
C LEU A 58 -0.40 -4.82 -9.23
N LEU A 59 -0.66 -3.74 -9.99
CA LEU A 59 -1.47 -3.82 -11.21
C LEU A 59 -0.67 -4.13 -12.48
N LEU A 60 0.66 -4.12 -12.44
CA LEU A 60 1.51 -4.26 -13.62
C LEU A 60 1.14 -5.50 -14.45
N GLN A 61 1.02 -6.67 -13.81
CA GLN A 61 0.67 -7.92 -14.49
C GLN A 61 -0.73 -7.84 -15.15
N THR A 62 -1.72 -7.31 -14.45
CA THR A 62 -3.09 -7.16 -14.97
C THR A 62 -3.14 -6.21 -16.17
N LEU A 63 -2.35 -5.13 -16.12
CA LEU A 63 -2.27 -4.16 -17.21
C LEU A 63 -1.54 -4.73 -18.43
N GLU A 64 -0.47 -5.50 -18.25
CA GLU A 64 0.22 -6.18 -19.35
C GLU A 64 -0.71 -7.15 -20.09
N GLU A 65 -1.51 -7.93 -19.36
CA GLU A 65 -2.52 -8.80 -19.95
C GLU A 65 -3.60 -8.00 -20.71
N ALA A 66 -4.01 -6.84 -20.17
CA ALA A 66 -4.99 -5.98 -20.81
C ALA A 66 -4.44 -5.40 -22.12
N VAL A 67 -3.19 -4.89 -22.12
CA VAL A 67 -2.53 -4.34 -23.30
C VAL A 67 -2.36 -5.41 -24.39
N THR A 68 -2.11 -6.65 -23.99
CA THR A 68 -2.00 -7.78 -24.94
C THR A 68 -3.34 -8.10 -25.62
N LYS A 69 -4.46 -7.92 -24.92
CA LYS A 69 -5.82 -8.22 -25.43
C LYS A 69 -6.39 -7.09 -26.27
N HIS A 70 -6.11 -5.84 -25.92
CA HIS A 70 -6.69 -4.66 -26.57
C HIS A 70 -5.81 -3.42 -26.39
N ASN A 71 -5.95 -2.47 -27.31
CA ASN A 71 -5.28 -1.18 -27.17
C ASN A 71 -5.92 -0.35 -26.06
N ILE A 72 -5.10 0.19 -25.14
CA ILE A 72 -5.56 0.91 -23.95
C ILE A 72 -5.44 2.43 -24.12
N THR A 73 -6.36 3.17 -23.52
CA THR A 73 -6.19 4.62 -23.30
C THR A 73 -6.10 4.90 -21.81
N ILE A 74 -5.03 5.58 -21.38
CA ILE A 74 -4.76 5.94 -19.99
C ILE A 74 -4.99 7.44 -19.81
N PHE A 75 -5.78 7.81 -18.81
CA PHE A 75 -5.93 9.20 -18.39
C PHE A 75 -5.02 9.45 -17.18
N ALA A 76 -3.86 10.06 -17.43
CA ALA A 76 -2.85 10.29 -16.42
C ALA A 76 -3.06 11.65 -15.73
N PRO A 77 -3.45 11.70 -14.45
CA PRO A 77 -3.52 12.96 -13.72
C PRO A 77 -2.14 13.58 -13.52
N LYS A 78 -2.06 14.92 -13.53
CA LYS A 78 -0.85 15.67 -13.15
C LYS A 78 -0.41 15.30 -11.72
N ASN A 79 0.89 15.33 -11.43
CA ASN A 79 1.42 14.96 -10.12
C ASN A 79 0.83 15.82 -8.99
N GLU A 80 0.61 17.12 -9.23
CA GLU A 80 0.02 18.02 -8.23
C GLU A 80 -1.42 17.62 -7.87
N ALA A 81 -2.14 16.93 -8.75
CA ALA A 81 -3.49 16.46 -8.47
C ALA A 81 -3.50 15.30 -7.45
N LEU A 82 -2.45 14.48 -7.44
CA LEU A 82 -2.30 13.35 -6.51
C LEU A 82 -1.65 13.79 -5.18
N GLU A 83 -0.79 14.80 -5.24
CA GLU A 83 -0.10 15.32 -4.06
C GLU A 83 -0.92 16.33 -3.26
N ARG A 84 -1.55 17.29 -3.94
CA ARG A 84 -2.11 18.50 -3.31
C ARG A 84 -3.62 18.60 -3.42
N ASP A 85 -4.19 18.24 -4.58
CA ASP A 85 -5.61 18.46 -4.83
C ASP A 85 -6.49 17.35 -4.21
N LEU A 86 -5.89 16.23 -3.79
CA LEU A 86 -6.58 15.11 -3.14
C LEU A 86 -6.69 15.36 -1.62
N ASP A 87 -7.85 15.03 -1.03
CA ASP A 87 -8.04 15.09 0.43
C ASP A 87 -6.98 14.21 1.13
N PRO A 88 -6.18 14.75 2.07
CA PRO A 88 -5.16 13.98 2.79
C PRO A 88 -5.72 12.73 3.48
N GLU A 89 -6.95 12.79 4.00
CA GLU A 89 -7.58 11.64 4.65
C GLU A 89 -7.94 10.55 3.63
N PHE A 90 -8.42 10.96 2.44
CA PHE A 90 -8.70 10.06 1.33
C PHE A 90 -7.40 9.45 0.75
N LYS A 91 -6.34 10.26 0.60
CA LYS A 91 -5.02 9.78 0.18
C LYS A 91 -4.49 8.71 1.13
N ARG A 92 -4.57 8.96 2.44
CA ARG A 92 -4.17 7.98 3.45
C ARG A 92 -5.00 6.70 3.35
N PHE A 93 -6.32 6.83 3.20
CA PHE A 93 -7.20 5.68 3.00
C PHE A 93 -6.79 4.83 1.78
N LEU A 94 -6.46 5.44 0.64
CA LEU A 94 -6.03 4.68 -0.55
C LEU A 94 -4.68 3.97 -0.38
N LEU A 95 -3.77 4.57 0.38
CA LEU A 95 -2.43 4.03 0.63
C LEU A 95 -2.40 3.03 1.80
N GLU A 96 -3.46 2.98 2.61
CA GLU A 96 -3.61 1.96 3.64
C GLU A 96 -3.66 0.58 2.97
N PRO A 97 -2.83 -0.38 3.41
CA PRO A 97 -2.70 -1.69 2.74
C PRO A 97 -4.00 -2.49 2.76
N GLY A 98 -4.89 -2.27 3.74
CA GLY A 98 -6.21 -2.91 3.78
C GLY A 98 -7.20 -2.43 2.71
N ASN A 99 -6.83 -1.48 1.86
CA ASN A 99 -7.70 -0.86 0.84
C ASN A 99 -7.14 -0.98 -0.59
N LEU A 100 -6.29 -1.98 -0.85
CA LEU A 100 -5.72 -2.23 -2.18
C LEU A 100 -6.77 -2.30 -3.28
N LYS A 101 -7.88 -2.99 -3.01
CA LYS A 101 -8.99 -3.12 -3.99
C LYS A 101 -9.56 -1.75 -4.39
N SER A 102 -9.64 -0.83 -3.44
CA SER A 102 -10.11 0.53 -3.70
C SER A 102 -9.07 1.33 -4.51
N LEU A 103 -7.76 1.18 -4.22
CA LEU A 103 -6.68 1.77 -5.02
C LEU A 103 -6.66 1.20 -6.45
N GLN A 104 -6.75 -0.13 -6.60
CA GLN A 104 -6.81 -0.80 -7.90
C GLN A 104 -8.01 -0.32 -8.72
N SER A 105 -9.19 -0.28 -8.11
CA SER A 105 -10.41 0.20 -8.76
C SER A 105 -10.27 1.64 -9.23
N LEU A 106 -9.66 2.51 -8.41
CA LEU A 106 -9.39 3.90 -8.79
C LEU A 106 -8.43 3.99 -9.99
N LEU A 107 -7.33 3.24 -9.99
CA LEU A 107 -6.36 3.27 -11.09
C LEU A 107 -6.94 2.68 -12.39
N LEU A 108 -7.66 1.56 -12.30
CA LEU A 108 -8.33 0.94 -13.45
C LEU A 108 -9.45 1.83 -14.01
N PHE A 109 -10.06 2.69 -13.19
CA PHE A 109 -11.05 3.67 -13.63
C PHE A 109 -10.43 4.78 -14.52
N HIS A 110 -9.13 5.02 -14.40
CA HIS A 110 -8.39 5.93 -15.28
C HIS A 110 -8.03 5.30 -16.64
N MET A 111 -8.39 4.05 -16.88
CA MET A 111 -7.99 3.30 -18.08
C MET A 111 -9.21 2.78 -18.85
N ILE A 112 -9.22 2.95 -20.17
CA ILE A 112 -10.26 2.43 -21.07
C ILE A 112 -9.67 1.31 -21.92
N PRO A 113 -10.37 0.16 -22.08
CA PRO A 113 -10.00 -0.93 -22.98
C PRO A 113 -10.28 -0.62 -24.47
N ASN A 114 -9.98 0.60 -24.91
CA ASN A 114 -10.13 1.03 -26.29
C ASN A 114 -9.17 2.18 -26.59
N ARG A 115 -8.60 2.21 -27.80
CA ARG A 115 -7.79 3.33 -28.27
C ARG A 115 -8.65 4.55 -28.60
N PHE A 116 -8.45 5.65 -27.89
CA PHE A 116 -9.28 6.83 -28.01
C PHE A 116 -8.47 8.10 -28.24
N GLN A 117 -8.11 8.35 -29.51
CA GLN A 117 -7.39 9.54 -29.91
C GLN A 117 -8.18 10.83 -29.71
N SER A 118 -7.47 11.92 -29.46
CA SER A 118 -8.08 13.23 -29.22
C SER A 118 -8.83 13.80 -30.44
N LYS A 119 -8.56 13.29 -31.65
CA LYS A 119 -9.31 13.60 -32.89
C LYS A 119 -10.72 12.99 -32.94
N ASN A 120 -10.92 11.90 -32.18
CA ASN A 120 -12.19 11.17 -32.09
C ASN A 120 -13.11 11.70 -30.99
N TRP A 121 -12.72 12.82 -30.35
CA TRP A 121 -13.51 13.51 -29.34
C TRP A 121 -14.84 14.02 -29.94
N PRO A 122 -15.95 13.96 -29.20
CA PRO A 122 -17.19 14.60 -29.62
C PRO A 122 -16.96 16.10 -29.87
N LYS A 123 -17.27 16.56 -31.08
CA LYS A 123 -17.11 17.96 -31.52
C LYS A 123 -18.29 18.86 -31.13
N ASN A 124 -19.42 18.27 -30.73
CA ASN A 124 -20.60 19.01 -30.31
C ASN A 124 -20.74 18.93 -28.80
N GLU A 125 -20.92 20.08 -28.15
CA GLU A 125 -21.06 20.19 -26.68
C GLU A 125 -22.25 19.40 -26.12
N GLN A 126 -23.24 19.08 -26.96
CA GLN A 126 -24.43 18.29 -26.60
C GLN A 126 -24.23 16.77 -26.71
N LYS A 127 -23.09 16.29 -27.26
CA LYS A 127 -22.84 14.85 -27.44
C LYS A 127 -21.90 14.32 -26.36
N THR A 128 -22.48 13.82 -25.28
CA THR A 128 -21.74 13.04 -24.28
C THR A 128 -21.59 11.59 -24.73
N ARG A 129 -20.36 11.07 -24.75
CA ARG A 129 -20.08 9.65 -25.00
C ARG A 129 -19.74 8.95 -23.69
N ARG A 130 -20.43 7.85 -23.42
CA ARG A 130 -20.13 6.95 -22.32
C ARG A 130 -19.07 5.94 -22.75
N ARG A 131 -18.11 5.67 -21.87
CA ARG A 131 -17.06 4.67 -22.09
C ARG A 131 -16.94 3.78 -20.87
N SER A 132 -16.87 2.47 -21.10
CA SER A 132 -16.47 1.52 -20.07
C SER A 132 -15.00 1.71 -19.72
N THR A 133 -14.64 1.45 -18.47
CA THR A 133 -13.27 1.46 -17.97
C THR A 133 -12.78 0.04 -17.73
N LEU A 134 -11.51 -0.12 -17.35
CA LEU A 134 -10.97 -1.39 -16.86
C LEU A 134 -11.39 -1.68 -15.41
N CYS A 135 -12.00 -0.72 -14.72
CA CYS A 135 -12.47 -0.91 -13.34
C CYS A 135 -13.55 -2.01 -13.32
N PRO A 136 -13.47 -2.99 -12.42
CA PRO A 136 -14.54 -3.96 -12.22
C PRO A 136 -15.82 -3.25 -11.76
N GLY A 137 -16.91 -3.43 -12.50
CA GLY A 137 -18.22 -2.81 -12.23
C GLY A 137 -18.86 -2.17 -13.46
N GLU A 138 -20.03 -1.56 -13.28
CA GLU A 138 -20.77 -0.86 -14.35
C GLU A 138 -20.42 0.64 -14.45
N GLU A 139 -19.36 1.08 -13.76
CA GLU A 139 -18.97 2.49 -13.74
C GLU A 139 -18.35 2.92 -15.08
N GLN A 140 -18.88 4.02 -15.61
CA GLN A 140 -18.53 4.56 -16.92
C GLN A 140 -17.99 5.96 -16.79
N ILE A 141 -17.02 6.30 -17.64
CA ILE A 141 -16.53 7.67 -17.77
C ILE A 141 -17.25 8.39 -18.90
N TYR A 142 -17.48 9.68 -18.70
CA TYR A 142 -18.20 10.53 -19.64
C TYR A 142 -17.23 11.43 -20.37
N VAL A 143 -17.19 11.30 -21.70
CA VAL A 143 -16.37 12.15 -22.54
C VAL A 143 -17.26 13.16 -23.25
N PHE A 144 -16.96 14.45 -23.07
CA PHE A 144 -17.67 15.55 -23.74
C PHE A 144 -16.73 16.74 -23.98
N GLN A 145 -17.22 17.72 -24.73
CA GLN A 145 -16.54 19.00 -24.94
C GLN A 145 -17.36 20.10 -24.28
N LYS A 146 -16.71 20.99 -23.54
CA LYS A 146 -17.37 22.12 -22.88
C LYS A 146 -16.56 23.38 -23.13
N SER A 147 -17.16 24.40 -23.74
CA SER A 147 -16.51 25.68 -24.00
C SER A 147 -15.20 25.54 -24.81
N GLY A 148 -15.20 24.62 -25.78
CA GLY A 148 -14.02 24.30 -26.59
C GLY A 148 -13.01 23.32 -25.95
N GLU A 149 -13.13 23.05 -24.65
CA GLU A 149 -12.19 22.22 -23.90
C GLU A 149 -12.66 20.76 -23.81
N LYS A 150 -11.72 19.81 -23.91
CA LYS A 150 -12.00 18.37 -23.84
C LYS A 150 -12.09 17.94 -22.37
N MET A 151 -13.24 17.37 -21.98
CA MET A 151 -13.55 16.98 -20.60
C MET A 151 -13.75 15.48 -20.48
N VAL A 152 -13.17 14.90 -19.42
CA VAL A 152 -13.36 13.51 -18.98
C VAL A 152 -14.03 13.56 -17.61
N SER A 153 -15.33 13.26 -17.58
CA SER A 153 -16.19 13.34 -16.41
C SER A 153 -16.09 14.72 -15.74
N ILE A 154 -15.37 14.84 -14.63
CA ILE A 154 -15.18 16.09 -13.88
C ILE A 154 -13.85 16.79 -14.19
N SER A 155 -12.98 16.15 -14.97
CA SER A 155 -11.59 16.54 -15.18
C SER A 155 -11.37 17.07 -16.59
N LYS A 156 -10.57 18.13 -16.72
CA LYS A 156 -10.16 18.69 -18.02
C LYS A 156 -8.93 17.95 -18.54
N ILE A 157 -8.85 17.73 -19.85
CA ILE A 157 -7.62 17.26 -20.49
C ILE A 157 -6.68 18.45 -20.70
N ILE A 158 -5.50 18.37 -20.09
CA ILE A 158 -4.42 19.36 -20.24
C ILE A 158 -3.54 18.98 -21.44
N HIS A 159 -3.12 17.71 -21.51
CA HIS A 159 -2.22 17.20 -22.54
C HIS A 159 -2.93 16.12 -23.38
N PRO A 160 -3.60 16.49 -24.49
CA PRO A 160 -4.24 15.52 -25.36
C PRO A 160 -3.21 14.77 -26.21
N ASP A 161 -3.31 13.43 -26.28
CA ASP A 161 -2.40 12.56 -27.05
C ASP A 161 -0.92 12.77 -26.66
N ASP A 162 -0.66 12.93 -25.36
CA ASP A 162 0.65 13.28 -24.81
C ASP A 162 1.72 12.22 -25.12
N ILE A 163 1.35 10.95 -24.89
CA ILE A 163 2.19 9.81 -25.24
C ILE A 163 1.39 8.87 -26.14
N ILE A 164 1.91 8.62 -27.33
CA ILE A 164 1.29 7.75 -28.33
C ILE A 164 2.21 6.57 -28.58
N LYS A 165 1.71 5.37 -28.29
CA LYS A 165 2.37 4.10 -28.60
C LYS A 165 1.47 3.26 -29.53
N PRO A 166 2.00 2.17 -30.12
CA PRO A 166 1.20 1.24 -30.91
C PRO A 166 0.08 0.63 -30.07
N ASP A 167 0.41 0.26 -28.84
CA ASP A 167 -0.45 -0.53 -27.94
C ASP A 167 -1.37 0.36 -27.07
N GLY A 168 -1.16 1.68 -27.06
CA GLY A 168 -1.99 2.58 -26.28
C GLY A 168 -1.68 4.07 -26.40
N ILE A 169 -2.47 4.87 -25.70
CA ILE A 169 -2.37 6.34 -25.69
C ILE A 169 -2.53 6.85 -24.25
N ILE A 170 -1.76 7.87 -23.89
CA ILE A 170 -1.87 8.57 -22.62
C ILE A 170 -2.37 10.00 -22.84
N HIS A 171 -3.36 10.41 -22.07
CA HIS A 171 -3.85 11.79 -22.00
C HIS A 171 -3.61 12.35 -20.61
N GLY A 172 -2.96 13.51 -20.52
CA GLY A 172 -2.81 14.24 -19.27
C GLY A 172 -4.10 14.91 -18.83
N ILE A 173 -4.55 14.66 -17.60
CA ILE A 173 -5.76 15.25 -17.02
C ILE A 173 -5.45 16.13 -15.81
N GLU A 174 -6.32 17.11 -15.56
CA GLU A 174 -6.12 18.10 -14.48
C GLU A 174 -6.38 17.55 -13.09
N ARG A 175 -7.35 16.65 -12.95
CA ARG A 175 -7.83 16.10 -11.67
C ARG A 175 -7.98 14.60 -11.72
N VAL A 176 -7.80 13.96 -10.57
CA VAL A 176 -8.04 12.53 -10.37
C VAL A 176 -9.52 12.19 -10.58
N LEU A 177 -9.79 11.11 -11.31
CA LEU A 177 -11.12 10.55 -11.48
C LEU A 177 -11.42 9.60 -10.33
N ILE A 178 -12.43 9.92 -9.53
CA ILE A 178 -12.82 9.11 -8.36
C ILE A 178 -14.09 8.31 -8.72
N PRO A 179 -14.01 6.97 -8.77
CA PRO A 179 -15.19 6.12 -8.95
C PRO A 179 -16.09 6.15 -7.70
N LYS A 180 -17.39 5.92 -7.90
CA LYS A 180 -18.39 5.99 -6.82
C LYS A 180 -18.20 4.88 -5.79
N SER A 181 -17.79 3.70 -6.24
CA SER A 181 -17.45 2.56 -5.39
C SER A 181 -16.40 2.93 -4.34
N VAL A 182 -15.27 3.49 -4.78
CA VAL A 182 -14.17 3.90 -3.89
C VAL A 182 -14.59 5.03 -2.96
N GLN A 183 -15.40 5.97 -3.44
CA GLN A 183 -15.96 7.02 -2.59
C GLN A 183 -16.86 6.44 -1.48
N GLN A 184 -17.61 5.39 -1.79
CA GLN A 184 -18.48 4.73 -0.83
C GLN A 184 -17.68 3.89 0.18
N ASP A 185 -16.62 3.21 -0.24
CA ASP A 185 -15.69 2.50 0.66
C ASP A 185 -15.08 3.45 1.69
N PHE A 186 -14.60 4.61 1.23
CA PHE A 186 -14.06 5.66 2.10
C PHE A 186 -15.09 6.15 3.12
N ASN A 187 -16.32 6.45 2.66
CA ASN A 187 -17.40 6.91 3.54
C ASN A 187 -17.79 5.85 4.57
N THR A 188 -17.81 4.57 4.18
CA THR A 188 -18.13 3.44 5.07
C THR A 188 -17.09 3.33 6.18
N ARG A 189 -15.79 3.42 5.83
CA ARG A 189 -14.70 3.37 6.80
C ARG A 189 -14.74 4.53 7.78
N ARG A 190 -15.01 5.76 7.31
CA ARG A 190 -15.20 6.92 8.17
C ARG A 190 -16.37 6.72 9.14
N SER A 191 -17.48 6.18 8.65
CA SER A 191 -18.65 5.88 9.47
C SER A 191 -18.33 4.83 10.54
N LEU A 192 -17.60 3.76 10.22
CA LEU A 192 -17.22 2.73 11.19
C LEU A 192 -16.35 3.30 12.32
N ARG A 193 -15.34 4.12 11.99
CA ARG A 193 -14.53 4.82 13.00
C ARG A 193 -15.36 5.74 13.89
N SER A 194 -16.41 6.37 13.35
CA SER A 194 -17.31 7.20 14.15
C SER A 194 -18.26 6.40 15.05
N ILE A 195 -18.61 5.17 14.65
CA ILE A 195 -19.49 4.27 15.42
C ILE A 195 -18.70 3.59 16.55
N SER A 196 -17.43 3.23 16.34
CA SER A 196 -16.58 2.64 17.39
C SER A 196 -16.21 3.62 18.51
N ALA A 197 -16.30 4.94 18.24
CA ALA A 197 -16.08 5.98 19.24
C ALA A 197 -17.31 6.27 20.12
N VAL A 198 -18.41 5.53 19.97
CA VAL A 198 -19.59 5.68 20.84
C VAL A 198 -19.28 5.04 22.19
N ILE A 199 -19.10 5.88 23.21
CA ILE A 199 -19.02 5.47 24.63
C ILE A 199 -20.18 4.50 24.90
N PRO A 200 -19.94 3.30 25.46
CA PRO A 200 -21.00 2.34 25.75
C PRO A 200 -22.04 3.01 26.65
N GLN A 201 -23.24 3.25 26.11
CA GLN A 201 -24.37 3.67 26.93
C GLN A 201 -24.86 2.43 27.69
N GLY A 202 -25.10 2.59 29.00
CA GLY A 202 -25.68 1.53 29.82
C GLY A 202 -26.95 0.96 29.19
N ALA A 203 -27.15 -0.35 29.34
CA ALA A 203 -28.30 -1.05 28.78
C ALA A 203 -29.60 -0.32 29.14
N PRO A 204 -30.53 -0.13 28.19
CA PRO A 204 -31.79 0.53 28.47
C PRO A 204 -32.54 -0.21 29.59
N GLU A 205 -32.88 0.50 30.67
CA GLU A 205 -33.59 -0.11 31.79
C GLU A 205 -35.04 -0.41 31.37
N VAL A 206 -35.38 -1.70 31.33
CA VAL A 206 -36.74 -2.18 31.04
C VAL A 206 -37.52 -2.25 32.35
N ASP A 207 -38.69 -1.63 32.37
CA ASP A 207 -39.57 -1.69 33.54
C ASP A 207 -40.13 -3.12 33.70
N PRO A 208 -39.80 -3.85 34.77
CA PRO A 208 -40.11 -5.29 34.89
C PRO A 208 -41.61 -5.60 35.00
N ARG A 209 -42.44 -4.58 35.25
CA ARG A 209 -43.90 -4.73 35.34
C ARG A 209 -44.61 -4.50 34.00
N THR A 210 -43.97 -3.80 33.07
CA THR A 210 -44.61 -3.36 31.81
C THR A 210 -43.84 -3.75 30.55
N ASN A 211 -42.61 -4.27 30.68
CA ASN A 211 -41.70 -4.57 29.56
C ASN A 211 -41.48 -3.38 28.61
N ARG A 212 -41.63 -2.16 29.10
CA ARG A 212 -41.36 -0.93 28.33
C ARG A 212 -40.07 -0.28 28.79
N LEU A 213 -39.36 0.35 27.85
CA LEU A 213 -38.14 1.11 28.11
C LEU A 213 -38.46 2.32 29.02
N LYS A 214 -37.82 2.41 30.19
CA LYS A 214 -37.96 3.59 31.05
C LYS A 214 -37.29 4.79 30.39
N LYS A 215 -37.98 5.92 30.35
CA LYS A 215 -37.39 7.21 29.96
C LYS A 215 -36.43 7.63 31.07
N LYS A 216 -35.15 7.89 30.74
CA LYS A 216 -34.03 8.14 31.67
C LYS A 216 -34.46 8.96 32.91
N SER A 217 -34.49 8.32 34.07
CA SER A 217 -34.56 9.02 35.37
C SER A 217 -33.16 9.38 35.84
N ALA A 218 -32.97 10.64 36.22
CA ALA A 218 -31.68 11.30 36.38
C ALA A 218 -30.97 11.08 37.72
N ASN A 219 -31.00 9.86 38.30
CA ASN A 219 -30.27 9.59 39.55
C ASN A 219 -29.31 8.40 39.38
N PRO A 220 -27.99 8.61 39.54
CA PRO A 220 -27.01 7.51 39.50
C PRO A 220 -27.18 6.59 40.71
N VAL A 221 -27.18 5.28 40.46
CA VAL A 221 -27.23 4.26 41.52
C VAL A 221 -25.84 4.19 42.19
N PRO A 222 -25.76 4.14 43.54
CA PRO A 222 -24.48 4.03 44.24
C PRO A 222 -23.72 2.74 43.86
N ALA A 223 -22.39 2.84 43.76
CA ALA A 223 -21.53 1.68 43.53
C ALA A 223 -21.71 0.65 44.65
N GLY A 224 -21.99 -0.61 44.29
CA GLY A 224 -22.22 -1.72 45.24
C GLY A 224 -23.69 -2.08 45.49
N ALA A 225 -24.65 -1.45 44.82
CA ALA A 225 -26.06 -1.84 44.92
C ALA A 225 -26.30 -3.24 44.30
N PRO A 226 -27.14 -4.09 44.92
CA PRO A 226 -27.51 -5.38 44.34
C PRO A 226 -28.26 -5.19 43.01
N PRO A 227 -28.15 -6.14 42.06
CA PRO A 227 -28.82 -6.04 40.77
C PRO A 227 -30.33 -5.96 40.95
N VAL A 228 -30.96 -4.98 40.31
CA VAL A 228 -32.42 -4.72 40.38
C VAL A 228 -33.24 -5.88 39.77
N LEU A 229 -32.62 -6.73 38.96
CA LEU A 229 -33.25 -7.89 38.32
C LEU A 229 -32.63 -9.21 38.80
N PRO A 230 -33.44 -10.29 38.94
CA PRO A 230 -32.93 -11.62 39.27
C PRO A 230 -32.06 -12.17 38.14
N ILE A 231 -30.97 -12.86 38.52
CA ILE A 231 -29.90 -13.41 37.64
C ILE A 231 -30.46 -14.22 36.47
N TYR A 232 -31.58 -14.91 36.66
CA TYR A 232 -32.26 -15.72 35.65
C TYR A 232 -32.68 -14.92 34.40
N SER A 233 -32.89 -13.60 34.55
CA SER A 233 -33.29 -12.71 33.45
C SER A 233 -32.10 -12.26 32.59
N ALA A 234 -30.87 -12.43 33.09
CA ALA A 234 -29.62 -12.13 32.38
C ALA A 234 -29.04 -13.39 31.69
N MET A 235 -29.62 -14.57 31.92
CA MET A 235 -29.23 -15.79 31.22
C MET A 235 -29.88 -15.78 29.83
N ALA A 236 -29.08 -15.55 28.80
CA ALA A 236 -29.52 -15.79 27.43
C ALA A 236 -29.95 -17.27 27.27
N PRO A 237 -31.03 -17.58 26.55
CA PRO A 237 -31.30 -18.96 26.15
C PRO A 237 -30.07 -19.49 25.42
N GLY A 238 -29.49 -20.59 25.92
CA GLY A 238 -28.23 -21.13 25.42
C GLY A 238 -28.30 -21.40 23.91
N PRO A 239 -27.22 -21.17 23.15
CA PRO A 239 -27.22 -21.40 21.73
C PRO A 239 -27.46 -22.88 21.45
N SER A 240 -28.42 -23.17 20.57
CA SER A 240 -28.56 -24.48 19.94
C SER A 240 -27.23 -24.81 19.25
N LEU A 241 -26.62 -25.93 19.64
CA LEU A 241 -25.45 -26.52 18.98
C LEU A 241 -25.81 -26.89 17.53
N ALA A 242 -25.65 -25.93 16.62
CA ALA A 242 -25.47 -26.26 15.21
C ALA A 242 -24.04 -26.82 15.04
N PRO A 243 -23.85 -27.98 14.41
CA PRO A 243 -22.52 -28.48 14.10
C PRO A 243 -21.81 -27.52 13.15
N ALA A 244 -20.54 -27.20 13.44
CA ALA A 244 -19.69 -26.45 12.52
C ALA A 244 -19.58 -27.18 11.16
N PRO A 245 -19.53 -26.46 10.02
CA PRO A 245 -19.23 -27.07 8.73
C PRO A 245 -17.83 -27.70 8.76
N ALA A 246 -17.71 -28.94 8.28
CA ALA A 246 -16.43 -29.62 8.16
C ALA A 246 -15.50 -28.88 7.15
N PRO A 247 -14.19 -28.83 7.40
CA PRO A 247 -13.22 -28.31 6.43
C PRO A 247 -13.28 -29.14 5.14
N GLY A 248 -13.70 -28.51 4.04
CA GLY A 248 -13.71 -29.13 2.73
C GLY A 248 -12.30 -29.21 2.13
N PRO A 249 -12.00 -30.21 1.28
CA PRO A 249 -10.74 -30.26 0.55
C PRO A 249 -10.70 -29.13 -0.48
N GLY A 250 -9.58 -28.39 -0.50
CA GLY A 250 -9.39 -27.18 -1.32
C GLY A 250 -9.69 -27.39 -2.80
N GLY A 251 -10.44 -26.45 -3.38
CA GLY A 251 -10.81 -26.43 -4.79
C GLY A 251 -9.73 -25.87 -5.73
N PRO A 252 -9.93 -25.98 -7.06
CA PRO A 252 -8.94 -25.63 -8.09
C PRO A 252 -8.64 -24.12 -8.25
N HIS A 253 -9.34 -23.25 -7.53
CA HIS A 253 -8.97 -21.84 -7.39
C HIS A 253 -8.24 -21.69 -6.06
N HIS A 254 -6.95 -21.31 -6.08
CA HIS A 254 -6.17 -21.01 -4.88
C HIS A 254 -6.77 -19.79 -4.15
N HIS A 255 -7.84 -20.01 -3.39
CA HIS A 255 -8.27 -19.09 -2.36
C HIS A 255 -7.28 -19.29 -1.23
N PHE A 256 -6.39 -18.34 -1.12
CA PHE A 256 -5.35 -18.34 -0.13
C PHE A 256 -5.95 -17.86 1.18
N ASP A 257 -5.99 -18.72 2.18
CA ASP A 257 -6.56 -18.39 3.47
C ASP A 257 -5.46 -17.82 4.38
N GLY A 258 -5.35 -16.49 4.36
CA GLY A 258 -4.39 -15.78 5.20
C GLY A 258 -4.67 -15.90 6.70
N GLU A 259 -5.90 -16.22 7.11
CA GLU A 259 -6.20 -16.41 8.55
C GLU A 259 -5.52 -17.67 9.09
N THR A 260 -5.54 -18.76 8.32
CA THR A 260 -4.82 -19.99 8.67
C THR A 260 -3.32 -19.75 8.76
N GLN A 261 -2.76 -18.94 7.86
CA GLN A 261 -1.32 -18.61 7.89
C GLN A 261 -0.93 -17.81 9.12
N VAL A 262 -1.72 -16.80 9.48
CA VAL A 262 -1.49 -16.01 10.69
C VAL A 262 -1.58 -16.91 11.92
N LYS A 263 -2.49 -17.88 11.94
CA LYS A 263 -2.58 -18.87 13.01
C LYS A 263 -1.33 -19.76 13.09
N ASP A 264 -0.82 -20.26 11.96
CA ASP A 264 0.41 -21.06 11.91
C ASP A 264 1.62 -20.24 12.37
N PHE A 265 1.71 -18.98 11.95
CA PHE A 265 2.68 -18.00 12.42
C PHE A 265 2.66 -17.83 13.94
N ILE A 266 1.49 -17.57 14.54
CA ILE A 266 1.33 -17.43 16.00
C ILE A 266 1.76 -18.71 16.70
N GLN A 267 1.39 -19.87 16.15
CA GLN A 267 1.80 -21.16 16.70
C GLN A 267 3.32 -21.35 16.63
N THR A 268 3.98 -20.96 15.53
CA THR A 268 5.45 -21.02 15.41
C THR A 268 6.14 -20.12 16.43
N LEU A 269 5.66 -18.90 16.66
CA LEU A 269 6.20 -18.01 17.69
C LEU A 269 6.16 -18.65 19.09
N LEU A 270 5.04 -19.26 19.44
CA LEU A 270 4.88 -19.97 20.73
C LEU A 270 5.81 -21.20 20.84
N HIS A 271 6.11 -21.88 19.74
CA HIS A 271 7.03 -23.03 19.74
C HIS A 271 8.50 -22.61 19.77
N TYR A 272 8.85 -21.49 19.12
CA TYR A 272 10.22 -20.96 19.13
C TYR A 272 10.61 -20.51 20.56
N GLY A 273 9.67 -19.85 21.25
CA GLY A 273 9.86 -19.34 22.61
C GLY A 273 10.63 -18.00 22.65
N GLY A 274 10.39 -17.18 23.67
CA GLY A 274 10.99 -15.84 23.77
C GLY A 274 10.24 -14.73 23.02
N TYR A 275 9.09 -15.05 22.41
CA TYR A 275 8.16 -14.13 21.75
C TYR A 275 6.70 -14.37 22.19
N ASN A 276 6.51 -14.85 23.41
CA ASN A 276 5.18 -15.18 23.93
C ASN A 276 4.32 -13.94 24.14
N GLU A 277 4.93 -12.83 24.58
CA GLU A 277 4.21 -11.56 24.77
C GLU A 277 3.65 -11.04 23.44
N LEU A 278 4.44 -11.15 22.36
CA LEU A 278 4.00 -10.81 21.01
C LEU A 278 2.84 -11.72 20.56
N ALA A 279 2.97 -13.03 20.74
CA ALA A 279 1.94 -13.99 20.39
C ALA A 279 0.63 -13.72 21.16
N ASP A 280 0.72 -13.43 22.46
CA ASP A 280 -0.43 -13.11 23.30
C ASP A 280 -1.10 -11.79 22.88
N ILE A 281 -0.31 -10.77 22.51
CA ILE A 281 -0.83 -9.51 21.95
C ILE A 281 -1.58 -9.76 20.65
N LEU A 282 -1.05 -10.60 19.75
CA LEU A 282 -1.70 -10.94 18.48
C LEU A 282 -3.01 -11.70 18.68
N VAL A 283 -3.06 -12.58 19.69
CA VAL A 283 -4.28 -13.34 20.04
C VAL A 283 -5.32 -12.44 20.71
N ASN A 284 -4.90 -11.55 21.60
CA ASN A 284 -5.80 -10.63 22.31
C ASN A 284 -6.35 -9.55 21.37
N LEU A 285 -5.47 -8.96 20.54
CA LEU A 285 -5.81 -8.00 19.49
C LEU A 285 -6.27 -8.74 18.23
N THR A 286 -7.39 -9.46 18.36
CA THR A 286 -8.00 -10.20 17.25
C THR A 286 -8.20 -9.35 15.99
N SER A 287 -8.42 -8.04 16.14
CA SER A 287 -8.46 -7.07 15.03
C SER A 287 -7.20 -7.11 14.17
N LEU A 288 -6.01 -7.09 14.78
CA LEU A 288 -4.74 -7.05 14.08
C LEU A 288 -4.44 -8.37 13.37
N ALA A 289 -4.67 -9.50 14.05
CA ALA A 289 -4.52 -10.82 13.44
C ALA A 289 -5.46 -11.02 12.24
N THR A 290 -6.72 -10.60 12.36
CA THR A 290 -7.68 -10.62 11.24
C THR A 290 -7.26 -9.67 10.11
N GLU A 291 -6.74 -8.48 10.42
CA GLU A 291 -6.24 -7.56 9.40
C GLU A 291 -5.03 -8.15 8.65
N MET A 292 -4.05 -8.72 9.35
CA MET A 292 -2.92 -9.41 8.72
C MET A 292 -3.38 -10.55 7.82
N GLY A 293 -4.32 -11.38 8.30
CA GLY A 293 -4.86 -12.49 7.52
C GLY A 293 -5.57 -12.00 6.26
N ARG A 294 -6.31 -10.89 6.36
CA ARG A 294 -6.95 -10.25 5.22
C ARG A 294 -5.93 -9.69 4.22
N LEU A 295 -4.90 -8.99 4.69
CA LEU A 295 -3.84 -8.44 3.83
C LEU A 295 -3.16 -9.54 3.01
N VAL A 296 -2.79 -10.61 3.68
CA VAL A 296 -2.13 -11.78 3.08
C VAL A 296 -3.07 -12.48 2.08
N SER A 297 -4.37 -12.58 2.41
CA SER A 297 -5.39 -13.10 1.48
C SER A 297 -5.61 -12.22 0.26
N GLU A 298 -5.42 -10.90 0.40
CA GLU A 298 -5.49 -9.93 -0.70
C GLU A 298 -4.21 -9.93 -1.57
N GLY A 299 -3.19 -10.72 -1.19
CA GLY A 299 -1.97 -10.94 -1.95
C GLY A 299 -0.77 -10.14 -1.46
N TYR A 300 -0.89 -9.40 -0.35
CA TYR A 300 0.25 -8.72 0.25
C TYR A 300 1.26 -9.68 0.84
N VAL A 301 2.49 -9.17 0.91
CA VAL A 301 3.65 -9.79 1.50
C VAL A 301 4.05 -8.93 2.68
N LEU A 302 4.29 -9.55 3.84
CA LEU A 302 4.53 -8.87 5.10
C LEU A 302 5.84 -9.35 5.74
N THR A 303 6.53 -8.43 6.40
CA THR A 303 7.62 -8.73 7.33
C THR A 303 7.25 -8.22 8.70
N VAL A 304 7.29 -9.09 9.71
CA VAL A 304 7.00 -8.76 11.11
C VAL A 304 8.33 -8.68 11.86
N LEU A 305 8.66 -7.51 12.37
CA LEU A 305 9.77 -7.32 13.30
C LEU A 305 9.27 -7.67 14.71
N ALA A 306 9.54 -8.89 15.15
CA ALA A 306 9.08 -9.44 16.41
C ALA A 306 10.00 -8.99 17.58
N PRO A 307 9.56 -8.12 18.50
CA PRO A 307 10.34 -7.80 19.69
C PRO A 307 10.36 -8.99 20.65
N ASN A 308 11.53 -9.29 21.22
CA ASN A 308 11.67 -10.36 22.21
C ASN A 308 10.92 -10.03 23.53
N ASP A 309 10.63 -11.08 24.30
CA ASP A 309 9.93 -10.97 25.58
C ASP A 309 10.70 -10.06 26.56
N GLU A 310 12.03 -10.05 26.50
CA GLU A 310 12.87 -9.16 27.31
C GLU A 310 12.70 -7.67 26.96
N ALA A 311 12.53 -7.33 25.68
CA ALA A 311 12.29 -5.97 25.22
C ALA A 311 10.87 -5.53 25.58
N MET A 312 9.90 -6.42 25.40
CA MET A 312 8.51 -6.17 25.79
C MET A 312 8.38 -5.94 27.29
N ALA A 313 9.13 -6.67 28.11
CA ALA A 313 9.16 -6.48 29.56
C ALA A 313 9.83 -5.15 29.99
N LYS A 314 10.69 -4.56 29.16
CA LYS A 314 11.33 -3.26 29.43
C LYS A 314 10.40 -2.07 29.15
N LEU A 315 9.26 -2.28 28.49
CA LEU A 315 8.27 -1.24 28.26
C LEU A 315 7.67 -0.78 29.59
N THR A 316 7.64 0.53 29.83
CA THR A 316 7.01 1.07 31.03
C THR A 316 5.48 0.90 30.94
N THR A 317 4.84 0.61 32.07
CA THR A 317 3.37 0.49 32.16
C THR A 317 2.66 1.73 31.63
N ASP A 318 3.33 2.89 31.67
CA ASP A 318 2.83 4.18 31.20
C ASP A 318 2.72 4.25 29.67
N GLN A 319 3.58 3.54 28.93
CA GLN A 319 3.53 3.48 27.46
C GLN A 319 2.48 2.51 26.93
N LEU A 320 2.06 1.54 27.76
CA LEU A 320 1.05 0.53 27.43
C LEU A 320 -0.36 0.88 27.94
N SER A 321 -0.48 1.90 28.81
CA SER A 321 -1.75 2.25 29.45
C SER A 321 -2.64 3.17 28.61
N GLU A 322 -2.13 3.71 27.51
CA GLU A 322 -2.98 4.38 26.53
C GLU A 322 -3.84 3.36 25.75
N PRO A 323 -5.17 3.57 25.69
CA PRO A 323 -6.06 2.66 24.97
C PRO A 323 -5.71 2.67 23.47
N GLY A 324 -5.25 1.52 22.96
CA GLY A 324 -4.83 1.36 21.56
C GLY A 324 -3.33 1.58 21.30
N ALA A 325 -2.53 1.92 22.31
CA ALA A 325 -1.07 1.95 22.18
C ALA A 325 -0.44 0.62 21.72
N PRO A 326 -0.81 -0.56 22.27
CA PRO A 326 -0.19 -1.82 21.84
C PRO A 326 -0.46 -2.14 20.36
N GLU A 327 -1.65 -1.81 19.86
CA GLU A 327 -1.99 -1.92 18.43
C GLU A 327 -1.07 -1.01 17.59
N GLN A 328 -0.93 0.27 17.97
CA GLN A 328 -0.12 1.24 17.23
C GLN A 328 1.37 0.92 17.24
N ILE A 329 1.88 0.38 18.35
CA ILE A 329 3.25 -0.12 18.44
C ILE A 329 3.41 -1.27 17.46
N MET A 330 2.47 -2.22 17.45
CA MET A 330 2.55 -3.38 16.56
C MET A 330 2.48 -3.01 15.08
N TYR A 331 1.64 -2.06 14.68
CA TYR A 331 1.60 -1.56 13.30
C TYR A 331 2.94 -0.94 12.82
N TYR A 332 3.76 -0.42 13.74
CA TYR A 332 5.08 0.10 13.40
C TYR A 332 6.13 -1.01 13.20
N HIS A 333 5.88 -2.20 13.76
CA HIS A 333 6.74 -3.37 13.61
C HIS A 333 6.45 -4.19 12.35
N ILE A 334 5.39 -3.87 11.61
CA ILE A 334 5.01 -4.61 10.41
C ILE A 334 5.36 -3.79 9.16
N ILE A 335 6.15 -4.39 8.28
CA ILE A 335 6.58 -3.84 6.99
C ILE A 335 5.77 -4.54 5.88
N PRO A 336 5.07 -3.80 4.99
CA PRO A 336 4.28 -4.38 3.90
C PRO A 336 5.15 -4.76 2.69
N GLU A 337 6.28 -5.40 2.94
CA GLU A 337 7.21 -5.92 1.95
C GLU A 337 7.80 -7.22 2.49
N TYR A 338 8.13 -8.18 1.63
CA TYR A 338 8.79 -9.42 2.05
C TYR A 338 10.29 -9.22 2.17
N GLN A 339 10.83 -9.33 3.38
CA GLN A 339 12.23 -9.10 3.67
C GLN A 339 12.77 -10.24 4.54
N THR A 340 13.68 -11.02 3.97
CA THR A 340 14.51 -11.99 4.70
C THR A 340 15.74 -11.32 5.28
N GLU A 341 16.42 -11.97 6.21
CA GLU A 341 17.71 -11.50 6.74
C GLU A 341 18.70 -11.18 5.61
N GLU A 342 18.87 -12.11 4.67
CA GLU A 342 19.81 -11.95 3.56
C GLU A 342 19.46 -10.71 2.70
N SER A 343 18.17 -10.50 2.44
CA SER A 343 17.69 -9.34 1.67
C SER A 343 17.99 -8.03 2.40
N MET A 344 17.71 -7.97 3.70
CA MET A 344 17.93 -6.79 4.52
C MET A 344 19.42 -6.48 4.63
N TYR A 345 20.24 -7.48 4.99
CA TYR A 345 21.68 -7.33 5.13
C TYR A 345 22.34 -6.86 3.83
N ASN A 346 21.97 -7.47 2.69
CA ASN A 346 22.47 -7.04 1.38
C ASN A 346 22.07 -5.61 1.04
N SER A 347 20.87 -5.20 1.42
CA SER A 347 20.36 -3.85 1.16
C SER A 347 21.10 -2.80 1.99
N VAL A 348 21.24 -3.00 3.31
CA VAL A 348 21.99 -2.06 4.15
C VAL A 348 23.46 -2.01 3.80
N ARG A 349 24.08 -3.12 3.42
CA ARG A 349 25.50 -3.13 3.01
C ARG A 349 25.75 -2.37 1.70
N ARG A 350 24.79 -2.39 0.78
CA ARG A 350 24.89 -1.68 -0.51
C ARG A 350 24.56 -0.20 -0.41
N PHE A 351 23.53 0.14 0.36
CA PHE A 351 22.97 1.49 0.41
C PHE A 351 23.31 2.25 1.69
N GLY A 352 23.94 1.59 2.68
CA GLY A 352 24.27 2.12 4.00
C GLY A 352 23.05 2.21 4.91
N LYS A 353 22.11 3.11 4.56
CA LYS A 353 20.85 3.32 5.30
C LYS A 353 19.66 3.09 4.37
N VAL A 354 18.79 2.16 4.75
CA VAL A 354 17.57 1.82 4.01
C VAL A 354 16.36 2.24 4.83
N LYS A 355 15.30 2.72 4.18
CA LYS A 355 14.05 3.12 4.84
C LYS A 355 12.92 2.21 4.38
N TYR A 356 12.33 1.48 5.31
CA TYR A 356 11.16 0.63 5.08
C TYR A 356 9.88 1.36 5.46
N ASP A 357 8.86 1.24 4.61
CA ASP A 357 7.50 1.67 4.97
C ASP A 357 6.92 0.72 6.03
N THR A 358 6.14 1.25 6.97
CA THR A 358 5.41 0.44 7.95
C THR A 358 3.92 0.51 7.71
N LEU A 359 3.14 -0.41 8.29
CA LEU A 359 1.67 -0.31 8.25
C LEU A 359 1.17 0.97 8.94
N ARG A 360 1.96 1.54 9.85
CA ARG A 360 1.66 2.83 10.52
C ARG A 360 2.11 4.03 9.67
N LEU A 361 1.38 4.31 8.58
CA LEU A 361 1.62 5.51 7.75
C LEU A 361 1.44 6.80 8.58
N PRO A 362 2.35 7.80 8.46
CA PRO A 362 3.44 7.94 7.49
C PRO A 362 4.84 7.50 8.00
N HIS A 363 4.90 6.75 9.11
CA HIS A 363 6.19 6.45 9.75
C HIS A 363 6.94 5.35 9.01
N LYS A 364 8.23 5.59 8.79
CA LYS A 364 9.18 4.64 8.20
C LYS A 364 10.13 4.12 9.27
N VAL A 365 10.54 2.86 9.15
CA VAL A 365 11.62 2.27 9.96
C VAL A 365 12.90 2.38 9.16
N VAL A 366 13.97 2.84 9.78
CA VAL A 366 15.29 2.91 9.14
C VAL A 366 16.12 1.72 9.58
N ALA A 367 16.79 1.09 8.63
CA ALA A 367 17.72 0.00 8.85
C ALA A 367 19.14 0.43 8.44
N GLU A 368 20.13 0.05 9.23
CA GLU A 368 21.55 0.33 9.04
C GLU A 368 22.39 -0.90 9.42
N GLU A 369 23.55 -1.07 8.78
CA GLU A 369 24.50 -2.11 9.17
C GLU A 369 25.24 -1.67 10.45
N ALA A 370 25.15 -2.47 11.51
CA ALA A 370 25.89 -2.25 12.74
C ALA A 370 26.38 -3.60 13.30
N ASP A 371 27.66 -3.66 13.69
CA ASP A 371 28.26 -4.82 14.37
C ASP A 371 28.11 -6.18 13.63
N GLY A 372 27.99 -6.14 12.30
CA GLY A 372 27.82 -7.35 11.47
C GLY A 372 26.38 -7.87 11.41
N SER A 373 25.40 -7.15 11.97
CA SER A 373 23.98 -7.44 11.84
C SER A 373 23.21 -6.20 11.35
N VAL A 374 21.90 -6.36 11.15
CA VAL A 374 20.99 -5.26 10.77
C VAL A 374 20.44 -4.61 12.03
N LYS A 375 20.60 -3.29 12.13
CA LYS A 375 20.05 -2.47 13.21
C LYS A 375 18.90 -1.64 12.68
N PHE A 376 17.75 -1.72 13.34
CA PHE A 376 16.54 -0.96 13.04
C PHE A 376 16.37 0.20 14.02
N GLY A 377 15.79 1.32 13.55
CA GLY A 377 15.44 2.47 14.40
C GLY A 377 16.56 3.51 14.57
N PHE A 378 16.35 4.46 15.48
CA PHE A 378 17.24 5.59 15.73
C PHE A 378 17.62 5.69 17.21
N ASP A 379 18.89 5.97 17.49
CA ASP A 379 19.48 6.29 18.80
C ASP A 379 19.02 5.37 19.95
N GLU A 380 18.15 5.86 20.85
CA GLU A 380 17.72 5.16 22.07
C GLU A 380 16.61 4.13 21.84
N GLY A 381 15.91 4.18 20.70
CA GLY A 381 14.84 3.26 20.32
C GLY A 381 15.26 2.27 19.23
N SER A 382 16.56 1.99 19.11
CA SER A 382 17.08 1.08 18.11
C SER A 382 17.10 -0.37 18.58
N ALA A 383 16.84 -1.30 17.67
CA ALA A 383 16.86 -2.73 17.92
C ALA A 383 17.74 -3.46 16.91
N TYR A 384 18.52 -4.43 17.37
CA TYR A 384 19.31 -5.33 16.54
C TYR A 384 18.48 -6.54 16.13
N LEU A 385 18.72 -7.01 14.90
CA LEU A 385 18.27 -8.31 14.45
C LEU A 385 19.05 -9.40 15.20
N VAL A 386 18.35 -10.20 16.00
CA VAL A 386 18.94 -11.28 16.80
C VAL A 386 18.58 -12.65 16.25
N ASP A 387 17.28 -12.89 16.05
CA ASP A 387 16.77 -14.17 15.57
C ASP A 387 16.23 -13.99 14.14
N PRO A 388 17.06 -14.24 13.11
CA PRO A 388 16.61 -14.10 11.73
C PRO A 388 15.65 -15.23 11.33
N ASP A 389 14.72 -14.90 10.44
CA ASP A 389 13.88 -15.85 9.71
C ASP A 389 13.15 -16.89 10.62
N ILE A 390 12.60 -16.46 11.77
CA ILE A 390 11.86 -17.30 12.73
C ILE A 390 10.71 -18.05 12.03
N TYR A 391 10.03 -17.37 11.11
CA TYR A 391 8.98 -17.92 10.28
C TYR A 391 9.09 -17.33 8.88
N THR A 392 9.09 -18.18 7.86
CA THR A 392 9.12 -17.79 6.46
C THR A 392 8.19 -18.70 5.66
N ASP A 393 7.17 -18.13 5.04
CA ASP A 393 6.22 -18.87 4.20
C ASP A 393 6.10 -18.27 2.78
N GLY A 394 7.08 -17.45 2.38
CA GLY A 394 7.09 -16.74 1.10
C GLY A 394 6.09 -15.57 1.01
N ARG A 395 5.16 -15.45 1.96
CA ARG A 395 4.28 -14.28 2.13
C ARG A 395 4.49 -13.52 3.42
N ILE A 396 4.63 -14.24 4.52
CA ILE A 396 4.96 -13.66 5.82
C ILE A 396 6.41 -14.07 6.14
N SER A 397 7.20 -13.10 6.56
CA SER A 397 8.52 -13.31 7.15
C SER A 397 8.54 -12.70 8.55
N VAL A 398 9.20 -13.35 9.50
CA VAL A 398 9.25 -12.91 10.89
C VAL A 398 10.70 -12.83 11.32
N GLN A 399 11.06 -11.67 11.88
CA GLN A 399 12.43 -11.29 12.20
C GLN A 399 12.48 -10.87 13.66
N GLY A 400 13.21 -11.61 14.48
CA GLY A 400 13.33 -11.36 15.91
C GLY A 400 14.31 -10.24 16.22
N ILE A 401 13.85 -9.24 16.97
CA ILE A 401 14.63 -8.07 17.36
C ILE A 401 14.70 -7.92 18.90
N ASP A 402 15.78 -7.33 19.41
CA ASP A 402 16.05 -7.21 20.86
C ASP A 402 15.49 -5.94 21.53
N GLY A 403 14.69 -5.17 20.79
CA GLY A 403 14.17 -3.88 21.22
C GLY A 403 12.80 -3.58 20.61
N VAL A 404 12.02 -2.74 21.27
CA VAL A 404 10.73 -2.28 20.76
C VAL A 404 10.96 -0.98 19.99
N LEU A 405 10.53 -0.96 18.73
CA LEU A 405 10.66 0.18 17.85
C LEU A 405 9.54 1.19 18.10
N PHE A 406 9.90 2.47 18.16
CA PHE A 406 8.94 3.57 18.26
C PHE A 406 9.06 4.50 17.05
N PRO A 407 7.94 5.00 16.53
CA PRO A 407 8.00 6.02 15.51
C PRO A 407 8.64 7.27 16.10
N VAL A 408 9.61 7.82 15.38
CA VAL A 408 10.11 9.16 15.69
C VAL A 408 8.95 10.12 15.45
N GLU A 409 8.36 10.65 16.53
CA GLU A 409 7.56 11.85 16.41
C GLU A 409 8.48 12.91 15.83
N GLU A 410 8.16 13.42 14.64
CA GLU A 410 8.82 14.60 14.12
C GLU A 410 8.57 15.73 15.12
N ILE A 411 9.48 15.89 16.09
CA ILE A 411 9.66 17.14 16.79
C ILE A 411 9.83 18.14 15.67
N LYS A 412 8.83 18.98 15.45
CA LYS A 412 8.97 20.23 14.68
C LYS A 412 10.12 20.96 15.34
N VAL A 413 11.33 20.74 14.84
CA VAL A 413 12.51 21.49 15.26
C VAL A 413 12.21 22.91 14.81
N ALA A 414 11.75 23.72 15.74
CA ALA A 414 11.70 25.17 15.56
C ALA A 414 13.08 25.58 15.03
N PRO A 415 13.15 26.35 13.93
CA PRO A 415 14.42 26.66 13.31
C PRO A 415 15.32 27.29 14.36
N LYS A 416 16.44 26.62 14.68
CA LYS A 416 17.49 27.18 15.52
C LYS A 416 17.88 28.50 14.89
N ALA A 417 17.57 29.59 15.60
CA ALA A 417 17.94 30.94 15.19
C ALA A 417 19.44 30.96 14.86
N ALA A 418 19.77 31.33 13.63
CA ALA A 418 21.14 31.53 13.20
C ALA A 418 21.82 32.52 14.17
N PRO A 419 23.09 32.29 14.57
CA PRO A 419 23.81 33.25 15.38
C PRO A 419 23.96 34.53 14.56
N VAL A 420 23.41 35.63 15.09
CA VAL A 420 23.56 36.97 14.53
C VAL A 420 25.05 37.31 14.50
N VAL A 421 25.64 37.29 13.30
CA VAL A 421 26.98 37.80 13.05
C VAL A 421 26.93 39.31 13.26
N THR A 422 27.45 39.77 14.40
CA THR A 422 27.68 41.18 14.69
C THR A 422 28.78 41.71 13.78
N LYS A 423 28.40 42.53 12.79
CA LYS A 423 29.37 43.31 11.99
C LYS A 423 30.06 44.35 12.91
N PRO A 424 31.40 44.45 12.91
CA PRO A 424 32.09 45.51 13.64
C PRO A 424 31.86 46.87 12.96
N ARG A 425 31.32 47.84 13.72
CA ARG A 425 31.23 49.25 13.32
C ARG A 425 32.63 49.83 13.23
N ARG A 426 33.15 49.99 12.01
CA ARG A 426 34.39 50.71 11.71
C ARG A 426 34.13 52.21 11.93
N GLY A 427 34.67 52.77 13.01
CA GLY A 427 34.55 54.18 13.36
C GLY A 427 35.16 55.09 12.30
N LYS A 428 34.38 56.09 11.88
CA LYS A 428 34.88 57.30 11.22
C LYS A 428 35.60 58.13 12.27
N LEU A 429 36.93 58.04 12.28
CA LEU A 429 37.83 58.89 13.04
C LEU A 429 38.78 59.54 12.02
N MET A 430 38.27 60.50 11.26
CA MET A 430 39.06 61.41 10.42
C MET A 430 38.17 62.57 9.99
N GLU A 431 38.00 63.57 10.87
CA GLU A 431 37.61 64.92 10.47
C GLU A 431 37.93 65.94 11.60
N VAL A 432 39.14 65.93 12.16
CA VAL A 432 39.65 67.08 12.94
C VAL A 432 41.18 67.12 12.82
N ALA A 433 41.68 67.53 11.66
CA ALA A 433 43.09 67.88 11.48
C ALA A 433 43.24 68.83 10.27
N CYS A 434 42.61 70.01 10.35
CA CYS A 434 42.99 71.19 9.56
C CYS A 434 42.23 72.44 10.06
N SER A 435 42.56 72.88 11.27
CA SER A 435 42.54 74.29 11.64
C SER A 435 43.48 74.46 12.83
N MET A 436 44.22 75.57 12.88
CA MET A 436 45.29 75.89 13.84
C MET A 436 46.69 75.42 13.41
N LEU A 437 47.17 75.92 12.26
CA LEU A 437 48.49 76.57 12.11
C LEU A 437 48.63 77.11 10.66
N GLY A 438 48.40 78.41 10.49
CA GLY A 438 49.00 79.19 9.38
C GLY A 438 48.08 79.71 8.25
N CYS A 439 47.28 80.73 8.54
CA CYS A 439 47.22 82.05 7.87
C CYS A 439 46.01 82.83 8.40
#